data_AF-A0A0Q8FML6-F1
#
_entry.id   AF-A0A0Q8FML6-F1
#
_cell.length_a   1.000
_cell.length_b   1.000
_cell.length_c   1.000
_cell.angle_alpha   90.00
_cell.angle_beta   90.00
_cell.angle_gamma   90.00
#
_symmetry.space_group_name_H-M   'P 1'
#
loop_
_entity.id
_entity.type
_entity.pdbx_description
1 polymer ?
#
loop_
_entity_poly.entity_id
_entity_poly.type
_entity_poly.pdbx_seq_one_letter_code
_entity_poly.pdbx_strand_id
1 'polypeptide(L)'
;MTTRRKKIYEGKAKILYEGPEPGTLIQYFKDDATAFNAQKKAVLEGKGVINNRISEYMMTRLNAIGVQNHFIRRLSLREQLIKEVEIIPLEVVVRNIAAGSIATRLGLAEGTPLPRSIIEFYYKDDKLGDPMVSEEHITAFNWAATQEIDDMMAMALRVNDYMSGLFSAVGITLVDFKIEFGRIYEGDFSRVILADEISPDSCRLWDSTTNEKMDKDRFRRDLGNVIESYTEVARRLGIMKEMPTVIQGGVH
;
A
#
# COMPACT_ATOMS: atom_id res chain seq x y z
N MET A 1 3.99 -22.94 -25.88
CA MET A 1 4.86 -21.77 -26.09
C MET A 1 4.42 -20.69 -25.11
N THR A 2 5.16 -20.48 -24.02
CA THR A 2 4.87 -19.43 -23.05
C THR A 2 5.22 -18.09 -23.68
N THR A 3 4.22 -17.40 -24.23
CA THR A 3 4.33 -16.00 -24.63
C THR A 3 4.78 -15.20 -23.41
N ARG A 4 6.03 -14.74 -23.44
CA ARG A 4 6.63 -13.94 -22.35
C ARG A 4 5.89 -12.61 -22.33
N ARG A 5 4.99 -12.41 -21.37
CA ARG A 5 4.20 -11.17 -21.22
C ARG A 5 5.12 -9.96 -21.20
N LYS A 6 4.78 -8.91 -21.96
CA LYS A 6 5.58 -7.68 -22.06
C LYS A 6 5.62 -6.97 -20.71
N LYS A 7 6.82 -6.77 -20.17
CA LYS A 7 7.04 -5.98 -18.95
C LYS A 7 6.93 -4.50 -19.30
N ILE A 8 6.04 -3.79 -18.62
CA ILE A 8 5.81 -2.35 -18.79
C ILE A 8 6.66 -1.55 -17.82
N TYR A 9 6.70 -1.99 -16.56
CA TYR A 9 7.43 -1.31 -15.49
C TYR A 9 7.90 -2.31 -14.43
N GLU A 10 9.03 -2.05 -13.80
CA GLU A 10 9.48 -2.79 -12.63
C GLU A 10 9.92 -1.81 -11.54
N GLY A 11 9.24 -1.87 -10.40
CA GLY A 11 9.57 -1.11 -9.21
C GLY A 11 10.27 -1.97 -8.16
N LYS A 12 10.40 -1.40 -6.95
CA LYS A 12 11.08 -2.05 -5.81
C LYS A 12 10.44 -3.38 -5.43
N ALA A 13 9.11 -3.44 -5.32
CA ALA A 13 8.39 -4.62 -4.82
C ALA A 13 7.45 -5.27 -5.84
N LYS A 14 7.23 -4.64 -7.00
CA LYS A 14 6.21 -5.06 -7.98
C LYS A 14 6.71 -4.94 -9.41
N ILE A 15 6.15 -5.76 -10.30
CA ILE A 15 6.34 -5.68 -11.75
C ILE A 15 4.96 -5.48 -12.38
N LEU A 16 4.85 -4.55 -13.34
CA LEU A 16 3.66 -4.38 -14.16
C LEU A 16 3.92 -5.01 -15.53
N TYR A 17 3.04 -5.92 -15.93
CA TYR A 17 3.00 -6.49 -17.27
C TYR A 17 1.78 -5.98 -18.02
N GLU A 18 1.86 -6.02 -19.34
CA GLU A 18 0.73 -5.76 -20.24
C GLU A 18 -0.45 -6.69 -19.88
N GLY A 19 -1.64 -6.11 -19.77
CA GLY A 19 -2.88 -6.84 -19.52
C GLY A 19 -3.41 -7.56 -20.75
N PRO A 20 -4.42 -8.43 -20.58
CA PRO A 20 -5.06 -9.13 -21.69
C PRO A 20 -5.96 -8.23 -22.55
N GLU A 21 -6.37 -7.07 -22.02
CA GLU A 21 -7.28 -6.12 -22.66
C GLU A 21 -6.72 -4.68 -22.59
N PRO A 22 -7.01 -3.81 -23.57
CA PRO A 22 -6.63 -2.40 -23.49
C PRO A 22 -7.12 -1.72 -22.20
N GLY A 23 -6.28 -0.89 -21.60
CA GLY A 23 -6.59 -0.22 -20.32
C GLY A 23 -6.50 -1.14 -19.10
N THR A 24 -5.84 -2.30 -19.21
CA THR A 24 -5.57 -3.20 -18.09
C THR A 24 -4.10 -3.56 -18.00
N LEU A 25 -3.63 -3.79 -16.76
CA LEU A 25 -2.28 -4.29 -16.47
C LEU A 25 -2.35 -5.49 -15.54
N ILE A 26 -1.31 -6.32 -15.58
CA ILE A 26 -1.08 -7.39 -14.61
C ILE A 26 -0.05 -6.91 -13.61
N GLN A 27 -0.47 -6.75 -12.36
CA GLN A 27 0.40 -6.40 -11.23
C GLN A 27 0.93 -7.68 -10.58
N TYR A 28 2.25 -7.89 -10.63
CA TYR A 28 2.96 -9.01 -10.02
C TYR A 28 3.69 -8.57 -8.75
N PHE A 29 3.48 -9.28 -7.65
CA PHE A 29 4.10 -9.02 -6.35
C PHE A 29 5.37 -9.85 -6.15
N LYS A 30 6.51 -9.16 -6.00
CA LYS A 30 7.83 -9.76 -5.74
C LYS A 30 8.02 -10.06 -4.25
N ASP A 31 8.96 -10.98 -3.97
CA ASP A 31 9.45 -11.24 -2.61
C ASP A 31 10.53 -10.24 -2.16
N ASP A 32 10.93 -9.34 -3.06
CA ASP A 32 11.89 -8.29 -2.78
C ASP A 32 11.37 -7.36 -1.66
N ALA A 33 12.16 -7.23 -0.60
CA ALA A 33 12.00 -6.23 0.44
C ALA A 33 13.14 -5.21 0.35
N THR A 34 12.78 -3.93 0.36
CA THR A 34 13.74 -2.83 0.33
C THR A 34 13.42 -1.82 1.43
N ALA A 35 14.47 -1.25 2.04
CA ALA A 35 14.36 -0.19 3.04
C ALA A 35 15.47 0.86 2.84
N PHE A 36 15.28 2.05 3.42
CA PHE A 36 16.23 3.17 3.38
C PHE A 36 16.68 3.51 1.95
N ASN A 37 15.73 3.83 1.05
CA ASN A 37 16.00 4.11 -0.36
C ASN A 37 16.85 3.04 -1.06
N ALA A 38 16.49 1.78 -0.84
CA ALA A 38 17.13 0.60 -1.41
C ALA A 38 18.58 0.35 -0.93
N GLN A 39 19.05 1.02 0.12
CA GLN A 39 20.33 0.69 0.78
C GLN A 39 20.28 -0.67 1.48
N LYS A 40 19.09 -1.08 1.96
CA LYS A 40 18.85 -2.40 2.54
C LYS A 40 17.93 -3.19 1.60
N LYS A 41 18.37 -4.39 1.22
CA LYS A 41 17.64 -5.31 0.33
C LYS A 41 17.69 -6.74 0.86
N ALA A 42 16.58 -7.46 0.74
CA ALA A 42 16.50 -8.89 0.99
C ALA A 42 15.40 -9.51 0.13
N VAL A 43 15.44 -10.82 -0.05
CA VAL A 43 14.32 -11.60 -0.59
C VAL A 43 13.65 -12.30 0.58
N LEU A 44 12.38 -11.96 0.83
CA LEU A 44 11.57 -12.55 1.89
C LEU A 44 10.58 -13.52 1.25
N GLU A 45 10.88 -14.81 1.28
CA GLU A 45 10.09 -15.84 0.61
C GLU A 45 8.61 -15.78 1.05
N GLY A 46 7.70 -15.76 0.07
CA GLY A 46 6.27 -15.72 0.31
C GLY A 46 5.68 -14.34 0.59
N LYS A 47 6.51 -13.30 0.80
CA LYS A 47 6.06 -11.91 0.98
C LYS A 47 5.10 -11.45 -0.11
N GLY A 48 5.47 -11.67 -1.38
CA GLY A 48 4.66 -11.24 -2.51
C GLY A 48 3.30 -11.93 -2.56
N VAL A 49 3.22 -13.19 -2.12
CA VAL A 49 1.95 -13.93 -2.03
C VAL A 49 1.04 -13.33 -0.97
N ILE A 50 1.58 -13.03 0.21
CA ILE A 50 0.80 -12.46 1.32
C ILE A 50 0.36 -11.03 0.98
N ASN A 51 1.26 -10.18 0.45
CA ASN A 51 0.92 -8.82 0.05
C ASN A 51 -0.15 -8.79 -1.05
N ASN A 52 -0.03 -9.67 -2.05
CA ASN A 52 -1.04 -9.82 -3.08
C ASN A 52 -2.42 -10.12 -2.46
N ARG A 53 -2.49 -11.06 -1.52
CA ARG A 53 -3.77 -11.43 -0.89
C ARG A 53 -4.35 -10.36 0.01
N ILE A 54 -3.52 -9.69 0.82
CA ILE A 54 -3.97 -8.58 1.67
C ILE A 54 -4.45 -7.42 0.78
N SER A 55 -3.72 -7.09 -0.29
CA SER A 55 -4.10 -6.02 -1.21
C SER A 55 -5.42 -6.31 -1.92
N GLU A 56 -5.62 -7.53 -2.44
CA GLU A 56 -6.91 -7.96 -3.00
C GLU A 56 -8.06 -7.80 -1.99
N TYR A 57 -7.85 -8.28 -0.76
CA TYR A 57 -8.87 -8.21 0.29
C TYR A 57 -9.26 -6.76 0.60
N MET A 58 -8.28 -5.87 0.74
CA MET A 58 -8.50 -4.46 1.03
C MET A 58 -9.20 -3.75 -0.12
N MET A 59 -8.68 -3.88 -1.34
CA MET A 59 -9.24 -3.22 -2.53
C MET A 59 -10.67 -3.68 -2.82
N THR A 60 -10.96 -4.98 -2.66
CA THR A 60 -12.32 -5.53 -2.84
C THR A 60 -13.31 -4.91 -1.84
N ARG A 61 -12.89 -4.78 -0.57
CA ARG A 61 -13.74 -4.23 0.49
C ARG A 61 -13.93 -2.73 0.40
N LEU A 62 -12.88 -2.00 0.05
CA LEU A 62 -12.96 -0.57 -0.24
C LEU A 62 -13.92 -0.31 -1.42
N ASN A 63 -13.87 -1.14 -2.46
CA ASN A 63 -14.82 -1.04 -3.57
C ASN A 63 -16.28 -1.26 -3.10
N ALA A 64 -16.51 -2.21 -2.18
CA ALA A 64 -17.83 -2.50 -1.64
C ALA A 64 -18.46 -1.33 -0.84
N ILE A 65 -17.65 -0.41 -0.32
CA ILE A 65 -18.11 0.82 0.34
C ILE A 65 -18.05 2.06 -0.57
N GLY A 66 -17.88 1.85 -1.88
CA GLY A 66 -17.86 2.91 -2.89
C GLY A 66 -16.56 3.70 -2.98
N VAL A 67 -15.44 3.18 -2.47
CA VAL A 67 -14.09 3.72 -2.75
C VAL A 67 -13.57 3.09 -4.03
N GLN A 68 -13.69 3.84 -5.13
CA GLN A 68 -13.27 3.40 -6.47
C GLN A 68 -11.76 3.16 -6.49
N ASN A 69 -11.35 2.00 -7.01
CA ASN A 69 -9.95 1.63 -7.12
C ASN A 69 -9.66 0.83 -8.39
N HIS A 70 -8.37 0.61 -8.66
CA HIS A 70 -7.92 -0.03 -9.88
C HIS A 70 -8.04 -1.57 -9.88
N PHE A 71 -8.35 -2.22 -8.75
CA PHE A 71 -8.40 -3.68 -8.69
C PHE A 71 -9.59 -4.22 -9.50
N ILE A 72 -9.33 -5.24 -10.34
CA ILE A 72 -10.37 -5.93 -11.10
C ILE A 72 -10.61 -7.31 -10.50
N ARG A 73 -9.57 -8.14 -10.47
CA ARG A 73 -9.61 -9.50 -9.91
C ARG A 73 -8.22 -10.07 -9.74
N ARG A 74 -8.05 -11.04 -8.84
CA ARG A 74 -6.82 -11.82 -8.75
C ARG A 74 -6.69 -12.82 -9.90
N LEU A 75 -5.46 -13.04 -10.35
CA LEU A 75 -5.11 -14.01 -11.40
C LEU A 75 -4.37 -15.24 -10.85
N SER A 76 -3.52 -15.05 -9.83
CA SER A 76 -2.74 -16.13 -9.23
C SER A 76 -2.35 -15.80 -7.79
N LEU A 77 -1.50 -16.63 -7.17
CA LEU A 77 -0.94 -16.33 -5.84
C LEU A 77 -0.09 -15.05 -5.82
N ARG A 78 0.41 -14.56 -6.96
CA ARG A 78 1.26 -13.37 -7.03
C ARG A 78 0.76 -12.28 -7.98
N GLU A 79 -0.30 -12.54 -8.72
CA GLU A 79 -0.76 -11.65 -9.78
C GLU A 79 -2.19 -11.18 -9.56
N GLN A 80 -2.43 -9.90 -9.85
CA GLN A 80 -3.74 -9.28 -9.96
C GLN A 80 -3.89 -8.63 -11.32
N LEU A 81 -5.12 -8.65 -11.84
CA LEU A 81 -5.54 -7.81 -12.95
C LEU A 81 -6.04 -6.49 -12.39
N ILE A 82 -5.50 -5.39 -12.91
CA ILE A 82 -5.83 -4.02 -12.50
C ILE A 82 -6.19 -3.17 -13.72
N LYS A 83 -6.93 -2.09 -13.51
CA LYS A 83 -7.11 -1.01 -14.47
C LYS A 83 -5.77 -0.28 -14.62
N GLU A 84 -5.40 0.00 -15.86
CA GLU A 84 -4.32 0.93 -16.16
C GLU A 84 -4.79 2.34 -15.81
N VAL A 85 -3.94 3.09 -15.09
CA VAL A 85 -4.20 4.47 -14.69
C VAL A 85 -2.95 5.31 -14.94
N GLU A 86 -3.16 6.58 -15.24
CA GLU A 86 -2.07 7.56 -15.20
C GLU A 86 -1.80 7.91 -13.73
N ILE A 87 -0.72 7.39 -13.18
CA ILE A 87 -0.36 7.64 -11.77
C ILE A 87 -0.08 9.12 -11.55
N ILE A 88 -0.78 9.70 -10.57
CA ILE A 88 -0.43 11.02 -10.03
C ILE A 88 0.88 10.81 -9.24
N PRO A 89 1.95 11.60 -9.49
CA PRO A 89 3.30 11.32 -8.96
C PRO A 89 3.44 11.69 -7.48
N LEU A 90 2.49 11.25 -6.65
CA LEU A 90 2.38 11.54 -5.24
C LEU A 90 2.12 10.26 -4.45
N GLU A 91 2.88 10.11 -3.38
CA GLU A 91 2.55 9.23 -2.27
C GLU A 91 1.70 10.03 -1.26
N VAL A 92 0.48 9.55 -0.99
CA VAL A 92 -0.41 10.15 0.00
C VAL A 92 -0.33 9.34 1.28
N VAL A 93 0.22 9.94 2.33
CA VAL A 93 0.43 9.28 3.62
C VAL A 93 -0.59 9.80 4.63
N VAL A 94 -1.34 8.90 5.24
CA VAL A 94 -2.28 9.23 6.33
C VAL A 94 -1.72 8.70 7.64
N ARG A 95 -1.70 9.53 8.69
CA ARG A 95 -1.15 9.19 10.00
C ARG A 95 -2.19 9.38 11.09
N ASN A 96 -2.39 8.34 11.91
CA ASN A 96 -3.22 8.39 13.11
C ASN A 96 -2.35 8.50 14.38
N ILE A 97 -1.14 7.95 14.33
CA ILE A 97 -0.18 7.92 15.42
C ILE A 97 1.18 8.38 14.89
N ALA A 98 1.92 9.15 15.68
CA ALA A 98 3.27 9.58 15.32
C ALA A 98 4.22 8.37 15.28
N ALA A 99 4.72 8.02 14.10
CA ALA A 99 5.71 6.96 13.89
C ALA A 99 6.56 7.24 12.64
N GLY A 100 7.77 6.68 12.60
CA GLY A 100 8.67 6.86 11.46
C GLY A 100 9.04 8.33 11.20
N SER A 101 8.95 8.77 9.95
CA SER A 101 9.50 10.05 9.51
C SER A 101 8.87 11.28 10.18
N ILE A 102 7.57 11.27 10.49
CA ILE A 102 6.95 12.41 11.21
C ILE A 102 7.50 12.53 12.64
N ALA A 103 7.75 11.40 13.31
CA ALA A 103 8.24 11.39 14.69
C ALA A 103 9.66 11.96 14.75
N THR A 104 10.53 11.54 13.83
CA THR A 104 11.88 12.09 13.71
C THR A 104 11.87 13.57 13.29
N ARG A 105 11.09 13.93 12.27
CA ARG A 105 11.07 15.29 11.70
C ARG A 105 10.57 16.34 12.69
N LEU A 106 9.61 15.98 13.55
CA LEU A 106 8.97 16.90 14.49
C LEU A 106 9.40 16.69 15.96
N GLY A 107 10.32 15.75 16.23
CA GLY A 107 10.77 15.45 17.60
C GLY A 107 9.67 14.85 18.49
N LEU A 108 8.72 14.12 17.91
CA LEU A 108 7.63 13.47 18.63
C LEU A 108 8.06 12.09 19.13
N ALA A 109 7.56 11.67 20.29
CA ALA A 109 7.73 10.30 20.74
C ALA A 109 6.93 9.33 19.84
N GLU A 110 7.57 8.25 19.39
CA GLU A 110 6.87 7.20 18.63
C GLU A 110 5.75 6.60 19.47
N GLY A 111 4.56 6.46 18.87
CA GLY A 111 3.37 5.98 19.55
C GLY A 111 2.48 7.10 20.11
N THR A 112 2.88 8.37 19.99
CA THR A 112 2.03 9.50 20.39
C THR A 112 0.78 9.55 19.51
N PRO A 113 -0.44 9.44 20.07
CA PRO A 113 -1.67 9.61 19.29
C PRO A 113 -1.76 11.03 18.75
N LEU A 114 -2.12 11.17 17.48
CA LEU A 114 -2.36 12.48 16.89
C LEU A 114 -3.79 12.95 17.24
N PRO A 115 -4.01 14.24 17.51
CA PRO A 115 -5.34 14.76 17.87
C PRO A 115 -6.36 14.61 16.74
N ARG A 116 -5.89 14.46 15.49
CA ARG A 116 -6.65 14.08 14.31
C ARG A 116 -5.73 13.39 13.31
N SER A 117 -6.30 12.65 12.35
CA SER A 117 -5.52 12.10 11.26
C SER A 117 -4.85 13.21 10.44
N ILE A 118 -3.56 13.07 10.15
CA ILE A 118 -2.78 14.00 9.32
C ILE A 118 -2.59 13.36 7.95
N ILE A 119 -2.81 14.14 6.88
CA ILE A 119 -2.47 13.77 5.50
C ILE A 119 -1.20 14.52 5.11
N GLU A 120 -0.26 13.81 4.52
CA GLU A 120 0.99 14.35 3.99
C GLU A 120 1.19 13.87 2.56
N PHE A 121 1.73 14.75 1.72
CA PHE A 121 2.08 14.42 0.34
C PHE A 121 3.59 14.30 0.21
N TYR A 122 4.02 13.30 -0.55
CA TYR A 122 5.42 13.09 -0.91
C TYR A 122 5.53 12.92 -2.42
N TYR A 123 6.46 13.64 -3.04
CA TYR A 123 6.69 13.53 -4.48
C TYR A 123 7.36 12.20 -4.79
N LYS A 124 6.74 11.37 -5.63
CA LYS A 124 7.21 10.03 -5.94
C LYS A 124 8.40 10.09 -6.91
N ASP A 125 9.60 10.15 -6.34
CA ASP A 125 10.86 10.13 -7.08
C ASP A 125 11.96 9.48 -6.22
N ASP A 126 12.21 8.22 -6.52
CA ASP A 126 13.21 7.38 -5.85
C ASP A 126 14.62 8.02 -5.84
N LYS A 127 14.96 8.83 -6.84
CA LYS A 127 16.28 9.49 -6.93
C LYS A 127 16.39 10.65 -5.95
N LEU A 128 15.29 11.33 -5.67
CA LEU A 128 15.20 12.42 -4.70
C LEU A 128 14.88 11.92 -3.28
N GLY A 129 14.59 10.62 -3.14
CA GLY A 129 14.25 10.01 -1.86
C GLY A 129 12.86 10.41 -1.37
N ASP A 130 11.93 10.58 -2.30
CA ASP A 130 10.52 10.86 -2.05
C ASP A 130 10.29 12.06 -1.12
N PRO A 131 10.66 13.30 -1.52
CA PRO A 131 10.60 14.46 -0.63
C PRO A 131 9.16 14.84 -0.28
N MET A 132 8.94 15.31 0.95
CA MET A 132 7.64 15.86 1.37
C MET A 132 7.36 17.15 0.58
N VAL A 133 6.14 17.31 0.11
CA VAL A 133 5.69 18.46 -0.67
C VAL A 133 4.41 19.05 -0.12
N SER A 134 4.21 20.36 -0.32
CA SER A 134 2.97 21.05 0.00
C SER A 134 2.00 21.01 -1.19
N GLU A 135 0.74 21.34 -0.95
CA GLU A 135 -0.25 21.55 -2.02
C GLU A 135 0.19 22.62 -3.02
N GLU A 136 0.88 23.67 -2.55
CA GLU A 136 1.48 24.71 -3.40
C GLU A 136 2.50 24.12 -4.39
N HIS A 137 3.36 23.18 -3.96
CA HIS A 137 4.26 22.50 -4.90
C HIS A 137 3.45 21.68 -5.92
N ILE A 138 2.43 20.95 -5.46
CA ILE A 138 1.61 20.08 -6.32
C ILE A 138 0.94 20.88 -7.44
N THR A 139 0.31 22.00 -7.09
CA THR A 139 -0.38 22.86 -8.06
C THR A 139 0.60 23.64 -8.92
N ALA A 140 1.66 24.21 -8.35
CA ALA A 140 2.66 24.98 -9.11
C ALA A 140 3.39 24.14 -10.17
N PHE A 141 3.62 22.84 -9.90
CA PHE A 141 4.24 21.92 -10.86
C PHE A 141 3.24 21.14 -11.71
N ASN A 142 1.95 21.44 -11.60
CA ASN A 142 0.85 20.78 -12.33
C ASN A 142 0.85 19.24 -12.19
N TRP A 143 1.24 18.73 -11.02
CA TRP A 143 1.16 17.29 -10.75
C TRP A 143 -0.27 16.84 -10.50
N ALA A 144 -1.08 17.69 -9.88
CA ALA A 144 -2.51 17.52 -9.71
C ALA A 144 -3.22 18.89 -9.63
N ALA A 145 -4.45 18.95 -10.14
CA ALA A 145 -5.32 20.10 -9.96
C ALA A 145 -5.88 20.16 -8.53
N THR A 146 -6.32 21.33 -8.07
CA THR A 146 -6.91 21.51 -6.72
C THR A 146 -8.06 20.53 -6.46
N GLN A 147 -8.95 20.32 -7.43
CA GLN A 147 -10.04 19.36 -7.29
C GLN A 147 -9.54 17.92 -7.09
N GLU A 148 -8.45 17.53 -7.76
CA GLU A 148 -7.88 16.20 -7.59
C GLU A 148 -7.23 16.04 -6.22
N ILE A 149 -6.62 17.10 -5.67
CA ILE A 149 -6.11 17.12 -4.29
C ILE A 149 -7.26 16.91 -3.30
N ASP A 150 -8.36 17.64 -3.46
CA ASP A 150 -9.55 17.49 -2.62
C ASP A 150 -10.13 16.06 -2.69
N ASP A 151 -10.24 15.50 -3.90
CA ASP A 151 -10.72 14.13 -4.12
C ASP A 151 -9.79 13.08 -3.47
N MET A 152 -8.47 13.23 -3.62
CA MET A 152 -7.47 12.37 -2.99
C MET A 152 -7.57 12.44 -1.46
N MET A 153 -7.68 13.64 -0.88
CA MET A 153 -7.79 13.82 0.57
C MET A 153 -9.08 13.21 1.12
N ALA A 154 -10.21 13.49 0.48
CA ALA A 154 -11.50 12.92 0.87
C ALA A 154 -11.49 11.38 0.79
N MET A 155 -10.92 10.83 -0.28
CA MET A 155 -10.81 9.38 -0.44
C MET A 155 -9.84 8.77 0.58
N ALA A 156 -8.71 9.43 0.87
CA ALA A 156 -7.73 8.98 1.85
C ALA A 156 -8.32 8.92 3.27
N LEU A 157 -9.15 9.89 3.67
CA LEU A 157 -9.86 9.84 4.95
C LEU A 157 -10.89 8.71 5.00
N ARG A 158 -11.64 8.48 3.92
CA ARG A 158 -12.59 7.34 3.86
C ARG A 158 -11.87 6.00 3.95
N VAL A 159 -10.73 5.87 3.29
CA VAL A 159 -9.85 4.69 3.38
C VAL A 159 -9.35 4.54 4.82
N ASN A 160 -8.90 5.62 5.46
CA ASN A 160 -8.45 5.62 6.84
C ASN A 160 -9.53 5.15 7.82
N ASP A 161 -10.74 5.71 7.73
CA ASP A 161 -11.85 5.37 8.62
C ASP A 161 -12.21 3.88 8.48
N TYR A 162 -12.32 3.40 7.23
CA TYR A 162 -12.61 2.00 6.95
C TYR A 162 -11.53 1.06 7.50
N MET A 163 -10.26 1.33 7.17
CA MET A 163 -9.15 0.48 7.58
C MET A 163 -8.94 0.52 9.09
N SER A 164 -9.12 1.69 9.74
CA SER A 164 -9.02 1.82 11.20
C SER A 164 -10.06 0.96 11.91
N GLY A 165 -11.32 0.99 11.45
CA GLY A 165 -12.37 0.12 11.98
C GLY A 165 -12.09 -1.36 11.74
N LEU A 166 -11.69 -1.71 10.51
CA LEU A 166 -11.38 -3.09 10.12
C LEU A 166 -10.23 -3.69 10.95
N PHE A 167 -9.12 -2.98 11.09
CA PHE A 167 -7.96 -3.44 11.85
C PHE A 167 -8.26 -3.48 13.35
N SER A 168 -8.95 -2.47 13.89
CA SER A 168 -9.33 -2.44 15.30
C SER A 168 -10.21 -3.63 15.68
N ALA A 169 -11.15 -4.02 14.81
CA ALA A 169 -12.02 -5.18 15.02
C ALA A 169 -11.26 -6.51 15.14
N VAL A 170 -10.01 -6.57 14.67
CA VAL A 170 -9.15 -7.76 14.74
C VAL A 170 -7.93 -7.55 15.63
N GLY A 171 -7.95 -6.54 16.50
CA GLY A 171 -6.89 -6.27 17.48
C GLY A 171 -5.59 -5.76 16.86
N ILE A 172 -5.68 -5.02 15.75
CA ILE A 172 -4.56 -4.34 15.10
C ILE A 172 -4.82 -2.83 15.11
N THR A 173 -3.81 -2.06 15.49
CA THR A 173 -3.83 -0.59 15.41
C THR A 173 -3.24 -0.14 14.07
N LEU A 174 -4.02 0.61 13.29
CA LEU A 174 -3.54 1.29 12.08
C LEU A 174 -2.82 2.59 12.45
N VAL A 175 -1.50 2.56 12.45
CA VAL A 175 -0.64 3.67 12.91
C VAL A 175 -0.55 4.75 11.83
N ASP A 176 -0.16 4.33 10.64
CA ASP A 176 -0.16 5.14 9.42
C ASP A 176 -0.20 4.23 8.19
N PHE A 177 -0.49 4.80 7.03
CA PHE A 177 -0.38 4.09 5.76
C PHE A 177 -0.10 5.05 4.60
N LYS A 178 0.39 4.49 3.51
CA LYS A 178 0.63 5.15 2.24
C LYS A 178 -0.28 4.56 1.17
N ILE A 179 -0.93 5.41 0.40
CA ILE A 179 -1.65 5.06 -0.82
C ILE A 179 -1.20 5.95 -1.98
N GLU A 180 -1.50 5.50 -3.19
CA GLU A 180 -1.26 6.25 -4.42
C GLU A 180 -2.55 6.31 -5.23
N PHE A 181 -2.69 7.35 -6.03
CA PHE A 181 -3.86 7.58 -6.86
C PHE A 181 -3.46 7.68 -8.33
N GLY A 182 -4.40 7.36 -9.20
CA GLY A 182 -4.23 7.55 -10.63
C GLY A 182 -5.49 8.11 -11.28
N ARG A 183 -5.29 8.77 -12.41
CA ARG A 183 -6.36 9.22 -13.29
C ARG A 183 -6.75 8.06 -14.20
N ILE A 184 -8.06 7.87 -14.34
CA ILE A 184 -8.62 7.08 -15.43
C ILE A 184 -9.50 8.01 -16.26
N TYR A 185 -9.35 7.93 -17.58
CA TYR A 185 -10.02 8.80 -18.52
C TYR A 185 -11.26 8.12 -19.11
N GLU A 186 -12.36 8.87 -19.15
CA GLU A 186 -13.60 8.54 -19.84
C GLU A 186 -13.89 9.68 -20.83
N GLY A 187 -13.36 9.54 -22.06
CA GLY A 187 -13.33 10.64 -23.03
C GLY A 187 -12.38 11.75 -22.57
N ASP A 188 -12.87 13.00 -22.58
CA ASP A 188 -12.11 14.17 -22.15
C ASP A 188 -12.14 14.39 -20.63
N PHE A 189 -12.84 13.54 -19.88
CA PHE A 189 -12.97 13.65 -18.43
C PHE A 189 -12.06 12.63 -17.73
N SER A 190 -11.32 13.09 -16.73
CA SER A 190 -10.60 12.21 -15.81
C SER A 190 -11.36 12.05 -14.51
N ARG A 191 -11.19 10.88 -13.87
CA ARG A 191 -11.54 10.68 -12.47
C ARG A 191 -10.34 10.12 -11.71
N VAL A 192 -10.18 10.55 -10.47
CA VAL A 192 -9.16 10.03 -9.56
C VAL A 192 -9.67 8.73 -8.93
N ILE A 193 -8.87 7.67 -9.00
CA ILE A 193 -9.15 6.40 -8.32
C ILE A 193 -7.92 5.92 -7.54
N LEU A 194 -8.15 5.15 -6.48
CA LEU A 194 -7.10 4.53 -5.69
C LEU A 194 -6.34 3.47 -6.51
N ALA A 195 -5.02 3.45 -6.39
CA ALA A 195 -4.12 2.57 -7.12
C ALA A 195 -3.05 1.94 -6.19
N ASP A 196 -2.02 1.36 -6.82
CA ASP A 196 -0.89 0.66 -6.19
C ASP A 196 -1.27 -0.58 -5.34
N GLU A 197 -1.02 -0.56 -4.02
CA GLU A 197 -1.30 -1.67 -3.11
C GLU A 197 -1.67 -1.18 -1.70
N ILE A 198 -2.42 -2.00 -0.96
CA ILE A 198 -2.57 -1.86 0.49
C ILE A 198 -2.11 -3.16 1.14
N SER A 199 -0.98 -3.12 1.83
CA SER A 199 -0.37 -4.29 2.47
C SER A 199 0.49 -3.85 3.67
N PRO A 200 1.07 -4.79 4.45
CA PRO A 200 2.01 -4.43 5.51
C PRO A 200 3.32 -3.80 5.00
N ASP A 201 3.55 -3.74 3.68
CA ASP A 201 4.61 -2.92 3.09
C ASP A 201 4.27 -1.42 3.07
N SER A 202 2.98 -1.10 2.90
CA SER A 202 2.46 0.27 2.78
C SER A 202 1.72 0.77 4.02
N CYS A 203 1.52 -0.08 5.04
CA CYS A 203 0.87 0.27 6.31
C CYS A 203 1.81 0.01 7.48
N ARG A 204 1.80 0.87 8.51
CA ARG A 204 2.29 0.53 9.84
C ARG A 204 1.15 -0.04 10.67
N LEU A 205 1.34 -1.26 11.16
CA LEU A 205 0.33 -2.07 11.82
C LEU A 205 0.93 -2.59 13.13
N TRP A 206 0.35 -2.21 14.26
CA TRP A 206 0.81 -2.69 15.56
C TRP A 206 -0.24 -3.57 16.22
N ASP A 207 0.18 -4.60 16.94
CA ASP A 207 -0.72 -5.32 17.84
C ASP A 207 -1.30 -4.36 18.87
N SER A 208 -2.62 -4.32 19.03
CA SER A 208 -3.27 -3.33 19.90
C SER A 208 -3.03 -3.58 21.40
N THR A 209 -2.56 -4.76 21.79
CA THR A 209 -2.28 -5.11 23.19
C THR A 209 -0.80 -4.92 23.53
N THR A 210 0.08 -5.40 22.66
CA THR A 210 1.53 -5.44 22.94
C THR A 210 2.31 -4.31 22.28
N ASN A 211 1.69 -3.56 21.37
CA ASN A 211 2.36 -2.63 20.44
C ASN A 211 3.45 -3.30 19.57
N GLU A 212 3.40 -4.62 19.43
CA GLU A 212 4.32 -5.34 18.55
C GLU A 212 4.09 -4.90 17.10
N LYS A 213 5.19 -4.57 16.40
CA LYS A 213 5.15 -4.18 14.99
C LYS A 213 4.87 -5.40 14.12
N MET A 214 3.85 -5.33 13.29
CA MET A 214 3.39 -6.41 12.41
C MET A 214 3.62 -6.08 10.92
N ASP A 215 4.45 -5.09 10.64
CA ASP A 215 4.65 -4.49 9.33
C ASP A 215 6.14 -4.44 8.91
N LYS A 216 6.40 -3.80 7.77
CA LYS A 216 7.74 -3.66 7.20
C LYS A 216 8.77 -3.02 8.13
N ASP A 217 8.38 -2.30 9.18
CA ASP A 217 9.32 -1.81 10.20
C ASP A 217 10.10 -2.93 10.87
N ARG A 218 9.57 -4.16 10.93
CA ARG A 218 10.36 -5.32 11.37
C ARG A 218 11.59 -5.57 10.50
N PHE A 219 11.43 -5.46 9.19
CA PHE A 219 12.54 -5.52 8.25
C PHE A 219 13.42 -4.26 8.35
N ARG A 220 12.82 -3.06 8.46
CA ARG A 220 13.60 -1.81 8.57
C ARG A 220 14.51 -1.80 9.80
N ARG A 221 14.08 -2.39 10.92
CA ARG A 221 14.76 -2.34 12.23
C ARG A 221 15.35 -3.68 12.70
N ASP A 222 15.45 -4.67 11.82
CA ASP A 222 16.06 -5.98 12.12
C ASP A 222 15.38 -6.72 13.29
N LEU A 223 14.05 -6.62 13.42
CA LEU A 223 13.27 -7.25 14.51
C LEU A 223 12.94 -8.73 14.25
N GLY A 224 13.44 -9.32 13.15
CA GLY A 224 13.11 -10.68 12.71
C GLY A 224 11.62 -10.88 12.39
N ASN A 225 11.22 -12.14 12.15
CA ASN A 225 9.83 -12.60 12.02
C ASN A 225 8.93 -11.77 11.09
N VAL A 226 9.47 -11.33 9.94
CA VAL A 226 8.76 -10.41 9.03
C VAL A 226 7.58 -11.11 8.36
N ILE A 227 7.81 -12.31 7.80
CA ILE A 227 6.79 -13.07 7.07
C ILE A 227 5.72 -13.60 8.03
N GLU A 228 6.14 -14.03 9.20
CA GLU A 228 5.28 -14.51 10.29
C GLU A 228 4.32 -13.40 10.73
N SER A 229 4.83 -12.17 10.86
CA SER A 229 4.00 -11.00 11.19
C SER A 229 2.99 -10.67 10.09
N TYR A 230 3.39 -10.71 8.82
CA TYR A 230 2.48 -10.48 7.70
C TYR A 230 1.42 -11.58 7.61
N THR A 231 1.82 -12.83 7.89
CA THR A 231 0.92 -13.99 7.96
C THR A 231 -0.08 -13.83 9.11
N GLU A 232 0.36 -13.30 10.25
CA GLU A 232 -0.51 -13.03 11.39
C GLU A 232 -1.54 -11.93 11.06
N VAL A 233 -1.13 -10.85 10.37
CA VAL A 233 -2.08 -9.85 9.83
C VAL A 233 -3.12 -10.54 8.93
N ALA A 234 -2.68 -11.36 7.97
CA ALA A 234 -3.58 -12.08 7.08
C ALA A 234 -4.51 -13.06 7.83
N ARG A 235 -4.01 -13.74 8.87
CA ARG A 235 -4.78 -14.66 9.72
C ARG A 235 -5.87 -13.91 10.48
N ARG A 236 -5.54 -12.79 11.11
CA ARG A 236 -6.48 -11.96 11.87
C ARG A 236 -7.58 -11.36 10.98
N LEU A 237 -7.23 -10.97 9.75
CA LEU A 237 -8.20 -10.53 8.72
C LEU A 237 -9.06 -11.67 8.15
N GLY A 238 -8.79 -12.93 8.53
CA GLY A 238 -9.53 -14.11 8.08
C GLY A 238 -9.15 -14.62 6.68
N ILE A 239 -8.07 -14.10 6.08
CA ILE A 239 -7.64 -14.38 4.70
C ILE A 239 -7.05 -15.80 4.58
N MET A 240 -6.40 -16.29 5.64
CA MET A 240 -5.69 -17.58 5.64
C MET A 240 -6.58 -18.81 5.39
N LYS A 241 -7.90 -18.72 5.65
CA LYS A 241 -8.84 -19.82 5.36
C LYS A 241 -8.95 -20.13 3.86
N GLU A 242 -8.50 -19.21 3.01
CA GLU A 242 -8.56 -19.30 1.55
C GLU A 242 -7.17 -19.46 0.90
N MET A 243 -6.12 -19.70 1.69
CA MET A 243 -4.76 -19.89 1.20
C MET A 243 -4.41 -21.39 1.11
N PRO A 244 -3.82 -21.86 -0.01
CA PRO A 244 -3.32 -23.23 -0.11
C PRO A 244 -2.32 -23.54 1.01
N THR A 245 -2.36 -24.78 1.52
CA THR A 245 -1.60 -25.30 2.67
C THR A 245 -0.07 -25.12 2.61
N VAL A 246 0.48 -24.67 1.48
CA VAL A 246 1.92 -24.54 1.22
C VAL A 246 2.62 -23.54 2.16
N ILE A 247 1.89 -22.60 2.78
CA ILE A 247 2.46 -21.61 3.73
C ILE A 247 2.40 -22.12 5.19
N GLN A 248 1.74 -23.25 5.48
CA GLN A 248 1.65 -23.77 6.85
C GLN A 248 2.93 -24.50 7.33
N GLY A 249 3.93 -24.67 6.48
CA GLY A 249 5.16 -25.41 6.77
C GLY A 249 6.19 -24.71 7.68
N GLY A 250 5.79 -23.69 8.45
CA GLY A 250 6.66 -22.97 9.38
C GLY A 250 6.20 -23.00 10.84
N VAL A 251 5.13 -23.74 11.16
CA VAL A 251 4.61 -23.83 12.54
C VAL A 251 4.51 -25.30 12.95
N HIS A 252 5.65 -25.86 13.33
CA HIS A 252 5.74 -27.05 14.19
C HIS A 252 6.80 -26.79 15.25
#